data_AF-A0A2N1KHX5-F1
#
_entry.id   AF-A0A2N1KHX5-F1
#
_cell.length_a   1.000
_cell.length_b   1.000
_cell.length_c   1.000
_cell.angle_alpha   90.00
_cell.angle_beta   90.00
_cell.angle_gamma   90.00
#
_symmetry.space_group_name_H-M   'P 1'
#
loop_
_entity.id
_entity.type
_entity.pdbx_description
1 polymer ?
#
loop_
_entity_poly.entity_id
_entity_poly.type
_entity_poly.pdbx_seq_one_letter_code
_entity_poly.pdbx_strand_id
1 'polypeptide(L)' 'MTQIEYLTAQYLGIQDLMTAFALDQSEMLIPLTNELNRKQNEIVNEMGDKPYYIVQVGEIGYEVVRYGRKVQIRKKM' A
#
# COMPACT_ATOMS: atom_id res chain seq x y z
N MET A 1 10.67 -11.95 -4.31
CA MET A 1 9.87 -10.78 -3.89
C MET A 1 10.80 -9.58 -3.86
N THR A 2 10.51 -8.59 -4.69
CA THR A 2 11.20 -7.29 -4.76
C THR A 2 10.80 -6.41 -3.57
N GLN A 3 11.56 -5.34 -3.32
CA GLN A 3 11.24 -4.41 -2.24
C GLN A 3 9.87 -3.74 -2.47
N ILE A 4 9.56 -3.33 -3.70
CA ILE A 4 8.27 -2.72 -4.05
C ILE A 4 7.10 -3.70 -3.85
N GLU A 5 7.28 -5.00 -4.13
CA GLU A 5 6.27 -6.04 -3.84
C GLU A 5 6.02 -6.17 -2.34
N TYR A 6 7.08 -6.20 -1.53
CA TYR A 6 6.98 -6.28 -0.08
C TYR A 6 6.25 -5.07 0.51
N LEU A 7 6.63 -3.86 0.09
CA LEU A 7 5.98 -2.62 0.53
C LEU A 7 4.51 -2.56 0.12
N THR A 8 4.19 -3.00 -1.10
CA THR A 8 2.80 -3.10 -1.59
C THR A 8 1.99 -4.07 -0.74
N ALA A 9 2.55 -5.25 -0.42
CA ALA A 9 1.88 -6.24 0.42
C ALA A 9 1.57 -5.70 1.82
N GLN A 10 2.53 -5.01 2.44
CA GLN A 10 2.32 -4.37 3.74
C GLN A 10 1.25 -3.28 3.70
N TYR A 11 1.29 -2.42 2.68
CA TYR A 11 0.29 -1.36 2.51
C TYR A 11 -1.13 -1.95 2.42
N LEU A 12 -1.32 -2.98 1.58
CA LEU A 12 -2.61 -3.65 1.41
C LEU A 12 -3.07 -4.31 2.72
N GLY A 13 -2.17 -5.01 3.43
CA GLY A 13 -2.49 -5.61 4.72
C GLY A 13 -2.92 -4.60 5.77
N ILE A 14 -2.33 -3.39 5.79
CA ILE A 14 -2.76 -2.31 6.69
C ILE A 14 -4.16 -1.80 6.30
N GLN A 15 -4.48 -1.67 5.00
CA GLN A 15 -5.83 -1.28 4.56
C GLN A 15 -6.88 -2.31 4.98
N ASP A 16 -6.55 -3.61 4.88
CA ASP A 16 -7.42 -4.69 5.31
C ASP A 16 -7.66 -4.63 6.83
N LEU A 17 -6.61 -4.39 7.63
CA LEU A 17 -6.73 -4.20 9.09
C LEU A 17 -7.57 -2.97 9.44
N MET A 18 -7.38 -1.84 8.75
CA MET A 18 -8.20 -0.65 8.96
C MET A 18 -9.67 -0.93 8.69
N THR A 19 -9.98 -1.69 7.65
CA THR A 19 -11.35 -2.09 7.31
C THR A 19 -11.94 -3.00 8.40
N ALA A 20 -11.16 -3.96 8.90
CA ALA A 20 -11.57 -4.87 9.97
C ALA A 20 -11.82 -4.14 11.31
N PHE A 21 -10.98 -3.16 11.66
CA PHE A 21 -11.07 -2.45 12.94
C PHE A 21 -11.98 -1.23 12.91
N ALA A 22 -12.44 -0.78 11.74
CA ALA A 22 -13.32 0.38 11.62
C ALA A 22 -14.62 0.25 12.43
N LEU A 23 -15.10 -0.98 12.67
CA LEU A 23 -16.35 -1.23 13.38
C LEU A 23 -16.15 -1.42 14.89
N ASP A 24 -15.10 -2.15 15.30
CA ASP A 24 -14.97 -2.64 16.68
C ASP A 24 -13.83 -2.01 17.48
N GLN A 25 -12.83 -1.39 16.83
CA GLN A 25 -11.61 -0.89 17.47
C GLN A 25 -11.17 0.44 16.84
N SER A 26 -12.05 1.45 16.88
CA SER A 26 -11.80 2.75 16.24
C SER A 26 -10.54 3.46 16.73
N GLU A 27 -10.08 3.17 17.96
CA GLU A 27 -8.82 3.68 18.51
C GLU A 27 -7.57 3.23 17.73
N MET A 28 -7.65 2.07 17.05
CA MET A 28 -6.58 1.54 16.21
C MET A 28 -6.48 2.24 14.85
N LEU A 29 -7.49 3.02 14.45
CA LEU A 29 -7.52 3.67 13.14
C LEU A 29 -6.45 4.77 12.99
N ILE A 30 -6.16 5.53 14.06
CA ILE A 30 -5.14 6.58 14.00
C ILE A 30 -3.74 5.97 13.82
N PRO A 31 -3.30 5.00 14.65
CA PRO A 31 -2.02 4.30 14.43
C PRO A 31 -1.91 3.66 13.05
N LEU A 32 -2.95 2.98 12.58
CA LEU A 32 -2.93 2.34 11.25
C LEU A 32 -2.89 3.35 10.11
N THR A 33 -3.58 4.50 10.23
CA THR A 33 -3.50 5.58 9.25
C THR A 33 -2.07 6.14 9.15
N ASN A 34 -1.41 6.31 10.29
CA ASN A 34 -0.01 6.77 10.31
C ASN A 34 0.93 5.75 9.65
N GLU A 35 0.74 4.47 9.95
CA GLU A 35 1.53 3.39 9.37
C GLU A 35 1.26 3.25 7.85
N LEU A 36 0.01 3.39 7.41
CA LEU A 36 -0.36 3.39 6.00
C LEU A 36 0.31 4.56 5.25
N ASN A 37 0.30 5.76 5.83
CA ASN A 37 0.99 6.93 5.27
C ASN A 37 2.50 6.73 5.20
N ARG A 38 3.10 6.10 6.23
CA ARG A 38 4.52 5.73 6.24
C ARG A 38 4.85 4.79 5.09
N LYS A 39 4.04 3.74 4.89
CA LYS A 39 4.19 2.80 3.77
C LYS A 39 3.99 3.44 2.41
N GLN A 40 3.02 4.34 2.26
CA GLN A 40 2.87 5.10 1.02
C GLN A 40 4.14 5.88 0.69
N ASN A 41 4.75 6.56 1.67
CA ASN A 41 5.98 7.32 1.43
C ASN A 41 7.16 6.42 1.07
N GLU A 42 7.29 5.26 1.71
CA GLU A 42 8.30 4.24 1.35
C GLU A 42 8.12 3.76 -0.09
N ILE A 43 6.88 3.48 -0.52
CA ILE A 43 6.57 3.09 -1.90
C ILE A 43 6.93 4.22 -2.87
N VAL A 44 6.53 5.47 -2.58
CA VAL A 44 6.87 6.63 -3.42
C VAL A 44 8.37 6.79 -3.59
N ASN A 45 9.14 6.61 -2.52
CA ASN A 45 10.60 6.71 -2.55
C ASN A 45 11.21 5.56 -3.37
N GLU A 46 10.75 4.32 -3.16
CA GLU A 46 11.19 3.14 -3.92
C GLU A 46 10.87 3.27 -5.41
N MET A 47 9.74 3.91 -5.75
CA MET A 47 9.37 4.13 -7.14
C MET A 47 10.32 5.10 -7.86
N GLY A 48 10.98 6.01 -7.13
CA GLY A 48 11.78 7.08 -7.73
C GLY A 48 10.97 7.82 -8.80
N ASP A 49 11.57 8.09 -9.96
CA ASP A 49 10.90 8.80 -11.05
C ASP A 49 9.94 7.92 -11.89
N LYS A 50 9.83 6.62 -11.60
CA LYS A 50 8.96 5.74 -12.38
C LYS A 50 7.49 6.00 -12.03
N PRO A 51 6.63 6.24 -13.04
CA PRO A 51 5.24 6.57 -12.80
C PRO A 51 4.38 5.36 -12.42
N TYR A 52 4.80 4.15 -12.77
CA TYR A 52 4.05 2.92 -12.46
C TYR A 52 4.95 1.70 -12.26
N TYR A 53 4.43 0.72 -11.52
CA TYR A 53 4.97 -0.63 -11.40
C TYR A 53 3.84 -1.67 -11.54
N ILE A 54 4.19 -2.83 -12.08
CA ILE A 54 3.38 -4.05 -11.95
C ILE A 54 4.11 -4.96 -10.97
N VAL A 55 3.42 -5.36 -9.90
CA VAL A 55 3.99 -6.12 -8.80
C VAL A 55 3.14 -7.35 -8.53
N GLN A 56 3.76 -8.43 -8.07
CA GLN A 56 3.06 -9.65 -7.68
C GLN A 56 3.03 -9.77 -6.15
N VAL A 57 1.82 -9.79 -5.57
CA VAL A 57 1.62 -9.98 -4.12
C VAL A 57 0.86 -11.29 -3.91
N GLY A 58 1.59 -12.32 -3.48
CA GLY A 58 1.07 -13.69 -3.49
C GLY A 58 0.74 -14.13 -4.91
N GLU A 59 -0.49 -14.59 -5.14
CA GLU A 59 -0.98 -15.03 -6.45
C GLU A 59 -1.66 -13.89 -7.25
N ILE A 60 -1.77 -12.69 -6.67
CA ILE A 60 -2.50 -11.57 -7.28
C ILE A 60 -1.51 -10.52 -7.82
N GLY A 61 -1.70 -10.13 -9.08
CA GLY A 61 -0.98 -9.01 -9.68
C GLY A 61 -1.64 -7.67 -9.32
N TYR A 62 -0.81 -6.67 -9.00
CA TYR A 62 -1.24 -5.31 -8.71
C TYR A 62 -0.50 -4.30 -9.59
N GLU A 63 -1.20 -3.24 -9.95
CA GLU A 63 -0.62 -2.04 -10.54
C GLU A 63 -0.49 -0.97 -9.45
N VAL A 64 0.73 -0.46 -9.28
CA VAL A 64 1.07 0.61 -8.36
C VAL A 64 1.35 1.86 -9.20
N VAL A 65 0.46 2.85 -9.13
CA VAL A 65 0.54 4.09 -9.91
C VAL A 65 0.84 5.27 -9.00
N ARG A 66 1.83 6.07 -9.35
CA ARG A 66 2.24 7.26 -8.57
C ARG A 66 1.55 8.51 -9.11
N TYR A 67 0.99 9.31 -8.21
CA TYR A 67 0.47 10.65 -8.46
C TYR A 67 1.11 11.64 -7.47
N GLY A 68 2.25 12.22 -7.85
CA GLY A 68 3.01 13.12 -6.98
C GLY A 68 3.53 12.39 -5.72
N ARG A 69 2.92 12.67 -4.56
CA ARG A 69 3.24 12.00 -3.27
C ARG A 69 2.22 10.95 -2.85
N LYS A 70 1.25 10.64 -3.71
CA LYS A 70 0.24 9.61 -3.48
C LYS A 70 0.52 8.42 -4.37
N VAL A 71 0.08 7.24 -3.92
CA VAL A 71 0.05 6.03 -4.74
C VAL A 71 -1.35 5.49 -4.80
N GLN A 72 -1.72 4.95 -5.96
CA GLN A 72 -2.91 4.17 -6.15
C GLN A 72 -2.48 2.74 -6.44
N ILE A 73 -2.99 1.79 -5.66
CA ILE A 73 -2.73 0.37 -5.84
C ILE A 73 -4.05 -0.27 -6.26
N ARG A 74 -4.07 -0.94 -7.42
CA ARG A 74 -5.26 -1.60 -7.96
C ARG A 74 -4.92 -3.01 -8.42
N LYS A 75 -5.86 -3.94 -8.26
CA LYS A 75 -5.73 -5.29 -8.81
C LYS A 75 -5.62 -5.20 -10.33
N LYS A 76 -4.65 -5.89 -10.90
CA LYS A 76 -4.51 -6.05 -12.35
C LYS A 76 -5.60 -7.02 -12.81
N MET A 77 -6.50 -6.56 -13.68
CA MET A 77 -7.51 -7.42 -14.33
C MET A 77 -6.86 -8.36 -15.34
#